data_AF-Q57ZI8-F1
#
_entry.id   AF-Q57ZI8-F1
#
_cell.length_a   1.000
_cell.length_b   1.000
_cell.length_c   1.000
_cell.angle_alpha   90.00
_cell.angle_beta   90.00
_cell.angle_gamma   90.00
#
_symmetry.space_group_name_H-M   'P 1'
#
loop_
_entity.id
_entity.type
_entity.pdbx_description
1 polymer ?
#
loop_
_entity_poly.entity_id
_entity_poly.type
_entity_poly.pdbx_seq_one_letter_code
_entity_poly.pdbx_strand_id
1 'polypeptide(L)'
;MSHVTADLECFKCDMCGVYLHKDIFCNHRRECKGPHSTELKKSECRQIEAALNEKSRERLALQSASARPLVPAELMELHQQARIRREVANKYESEVERKIQERLAPERMLALAKFLAE
;
A
#
# COMPACT_ATOMS: atom_id res chain seq x y z
N MET A 1 28.06 9.22 13.44
CA MET A 1 28.51 10.63 13.57
C MET A 1 29.47 10.84 12.42
N SER A 2 29.09 11.60 11.40
CA SER A 2 29.90 11.76 10.20
C SER A 2 31.22 12.46 10.53
N HIS A 3 32.34 11.80 10.23
CA HIS A 3 33.66 12.39 10.39
C HIS A 3 33.89 13.44 9.28
N VAL A 4 34.13 14.68 9.70
CA VAL A 4 34.51 15.80 8.82
C VAL A 4 36.01 15.72 8.59
N THR A 5 36.45 15.66 7.34
CA THR A 5 37.88 15.73 6.98
C THR A 5 38.36 17.19 7.02
N ALA A 6 39.69 17.39 7.13
CA ALA A 6 40.30 18.71 7.27
C ALA A 6 39.88 19.72 6.17
N ASP A 7 39.48 19.22 5.00
CA ASP A 7 38.79 19.99 3.98
C ASP A 7 37.29 20.00 4.31
N LEU A 8 36.78 21.14 4.78
CA LEU A 8 35.38 21.43 5.20
C LEU A 8 34.30 21.14 4.14
N GLU A 9 34.69 20.57 3.01
CA GLU A 9 33.87 20.36 1.84
C GLU A 9 33.50 18.88 1.64
N CYS A 10 34.18 17.95 2.31
CA CYS A 10 33.97 16.52 2.15
C CYS A 10 33.46 15.86 3.44
N PHE A 11 32.40 15.05 3.30
CA PHE A 11 31.77 14.28 4.36
C PHE A 11 31.87 12.79 4.06
N LYS A 12 32.26 11.99 5.06
CA LYS A 12 32.23 10.54 4.95
C LYS A 12 30.83 10.01 5.20
N CYS A 13 30.32 9.17 4.29
CA CYS A 13 29.07 8.45 4.54
C CYS A 13 29.32 7.32 5.55
N ASP A 14 28.63 7.35 6.70
CA ASP A 14 28.73 6.32 7.74
C ASP A 14 28.29 4.92 7.22
N MET A 15 27.44 4.86 6.19
CA MET A 15 26.90 3.60 5.66
C MET A 15 27.86 2.92 4.68
N CYS A 16 28.44 3.65 3.73
CA CYS A 16 29.29 3.09 2.67
C CYS A 16 30.77 3.46 2.78
N GLY A 17 31.14 4.34 3.71
CA GLY A 17 32.52 4.77 3.94
C GLY A 17 33.10 5.72 2.88
N VAL A 18 32.34 6.08 1.84
CA VAL A 18 32.78 6.96 0.75
C VAL A 18 32.76 8.42 1.20
N TYR A 19 33.80 9.18 0.81
CA TYR A 19 33.86 10.63 1.00
C TYR A 19 33.14 11.35 -0.15
N LEU A 20 32.28 12.30 0.21
CA LEU A 20 31.41 13.00 -0.73
C LEU A 20 31.42 14.49 -0.44
N HIS A 21 31.41 15.30 -1.50
CA HIS A 21 31.29 16.73 -1.38
C HIS A 21 29.96 17.14 -0.71
N LYS A 22 29.96 18.28 0.00
CA LYS A 22 28.80 18.85 0.72
C LYS A 22 27.52 18.88 -0.11
N ASP A 23 27.63 19.18 -1.41
CA ASP A 23 26.49 19.31 -2.32
C ASP A 23 25.82 17.95 -2.65
N ILE A 24 26.59 16.86 -2.63
CA ILE A 24 26.14 15.53 -3.01
C ILE A 24 25.78 14.70 -1.77
N PHE A 25 26.39 15.03 -0.62
CA PHE A 25 26.27 14.24 0.60
C PHE A 25 24.83 14.07 1.06
N CYS A 26 23.98 15.10 0.97
CA CYS A 26 22.57 15.00 1.38
C CYS A 26 21.79 13.98 0.53
N ASN A 27 21.95 14.03 -0.79
CA ASN A 27 21.28 13.11 -1.70
C ASN A 27 21.80 11.68 -1.49
N HIS A 28 23.12 11.52 -1.42
CA HIS A 28 23.70 10.22 -1.15
C HIS A 28 23.25 9.65 0.19
N ARG A 29 23.23 10.44 1.27
CA ARG A 29 22.79 9.99 2.60
C ARG A 29 21.33 9.51 2.60
N ARG A 30 20.47 10.08 1.76
CA ARG A 30 19.07 9.66 1.62
C ARG A 30 18.89 8.36 0.84
N GLU A 31 19.79 8.09 -0.09
CA GLU A 31 19.71 6.93 -0.99
C GLU A 31 20.63 5.77 -0.59
N CYS A 32 21.71 6.05 0.13
CA CYS A 32 22.72 5.06 0.47
C CYS A 32 22.16 4.05 1.48
N LYS A 33 22.26 2.78 1.09
CA LYS A 33 21.87 1.62 1.90
C LYS A 33 23.05 0.87 2.51
N GLY A 34 24.28 1.26 2.17
CA GLY A 34 25.51 0.55 2.53
C GLY A 34 26.09 -0.25 1.36
N PRO A 35 27.34 -0.74 1.49
CA PRO A 35 28.11 -1.33 0.39
C PRO A 35 27.64 -2.75 0.03
N HIS A 36 26.95 -3.42 0.94
CA HIS A 36 26.47 -4.80 0.77
C HIS A 36 24.96 -4.92 0.95
N SER A 37 24.24 -3.80 0.83
CA SER A 37 22.78 -3.85 0.91
C SER A 37 22.21 -4.44 -0.37
N THR A 38 21.31 -5.41 -0.21
CA THR A 38 20.45 -5.94 -1.27
C THR A 38 19.17 -5.11 -1.43
N GLU A 39 18.97 -4.08 -0.61
CA GLU A 39 17.81 -3.21 -0.70
C GLU A 39 17.97 -2.23 -1.85
N LEU A 40 16.90 -2.08 -2.63
CA LEU A 40 16.82 -1.09 -3.69
C LEU A 40 16.86 0.33 -3.11
N LYS A 41 17.53 1.22 -3.84
CA LYS A 41 17.50 2.65 -3.52
C LYS A 41 16.11 3.22 -3.81
N LYS A 42 15.76 4.31 -3.13
CA LYS A 42 14.47 4.99 -3.36
C LYS A 42 14.34 5.49 -4.81
N SER A 43 15.44 5.93 -5.41
CA SER A 43 15.50 6.34 -6.82
C SER A 43 15.22 5.16 -7.76
N GLU A 44 15.82 4.00 -7.49
CA GLU A 44 15.59 2.76 -8.26
C GLU A 44 14.14 2.28 -8.13
N CYS A 45 13.57 2.29 -6.91
CA CYS A 45 12.16 1.96 -6.71
C CYS A 45 11.24 2.88 -7.53
N ARG A 46 11.50 4.18 -7.55
CA ARG A 46 10.72 5.14 -8.36
C ARG A 46 10.86 4.91 -9.86
N GLN A 47 12.05 4.51 -10.32
CA GLN A 47 12.26 4.16 -11.73
C GLN A 47 11.48 2.90 -12.11
N ILE A 48 11.50 1.87 -11.26
CA ILE A 48 10.73 0.65 -11.46
C ILE A 48 9.23 0.97 -11.47
N GLU A 49 8.77 1.77 -10.52
CA GLU A 49 7.37 2.20 -10.45
C GLU A 49 6.94 2.98 -11.71
N ALA A 50 7.77 3.93 -12.17
CA ALA A 50 7.51 4.66 -13.41
C ALA A 50 7.44 3.73 -14.63
N ALA A 51 8.37 2.77 -14.74
CA ALA A 51 8.37 1.79 -15.83
C ALA A 51 7.16 0.85 -15.78
N LEU A 52 6.71 0.45 -14.59
CA LEU A 52 5.50 -0.36 -14.41
C LEU A 52 4.24 0.43 -14.76
N ASN A 53 4.18 1.70 -14.37
CA ASN A 53 3.08 2.59 -14.69
C ASN A 53 2.98 2.82 -16.19
N GLU A 54 4.11 3.01 -16.88
CA GLU A 54 4.12 3.17 -18.34
C GLU A 54 3.64 1.90 -19.04
N LYS A 55 4.17 0.72 -18.67
CA LYS A 55 3.68 -0.56 -19.21
C LYS A 55 2.20 -0.81 -18.92
N SER A 56 1.71 -0.37 -17.77
CA SER A 56 0.29 -0.46 -17.42
C SER A 56 -0.56 0.43 -18.31
N ARG A 57 -0.11 1.66 -18.59
CA ARG A 57 -0.75 2.58 -19.54
C ARG A 57 -0.75 2.02 -20.95
N GLU A 58 0.37 1.47 -21.42
CA GLU A 58 0.47 0.81 -22.72
C GLU A 58 -0.53 -0.36 -22.84
N ARG A 59 -0.62 -1.21 -21.81
CA ARG A 59 -1.60 -2.31 -21.77
C ARG A 59 -3.04 -1.81 -21.82
N LEU A 60 -3.36 -0.77 -21.06
CA LEU A 60 -4.70 -0.16 -21.08
C LEU A 60 -5.00 0.48 -22.44
N ALA A 61 -4.02 1.15 -23.05
CA ALA A 61 -4.15 1.73 -24.39
C ALA A 61 -4.41 0.64 -25.44
N LEU A 62 -3.66 -0.47 -25.40
CA LEU A 62 -3.89 -1.63 -26.28
C LEU A 62 -5.26 -2.28 -26.04
N GLN A 63 -5.72 -2.38 -24.79
CA GLN A 63 -7.07 -2.86 -24.47
C GLN A 63 -8.17 -1.90 -24.95
N SER A 64 -7.89 -0.60 -25.06
CA SER A 64 -8.83 0.39 -25.58
C SER A 64 -8.85 0.46 -27.11
N ALA A 65 -7.72 0.20 -27.77
CA ALA A 65 -7.60 0.15 -29.23
C ALA A 65 -8.09 -1.18 -29.82
N SER A 66 -7.96 -2.26 -29.06
CA SER A 66 -8.68 -3.51 -29.29
C SER A 66 -10.15 -3.28 -28.94
N ALA A 67 -10.98 -3.05 -29.96
CA ALA A 67 -12.43 -3.01 -29.83
C ALA A 67 -12.89 -4.18 -28.96
N ARG A 68 -13.37 -3.86 -27.74
CA ARG A 68 -13.90 -4.76 -26.70
C ARG A 68 -13.34 -6.19 -26.79
N PRO A 69 -12.45 -6.65 -25.87
CA PRO A 69 -12.34 -8.09 -25.69
C PRO A 69 -13.77 -8.57 -25.41
N LEU A 70 -14.31 -9.37 -26.32
CA LEU A 70 -15.57 -10.07 -26.13
C LEU A 70 -15.32 -10.93 -24.90
N VAL A 71 -15.63 -10.38 -23.72
CA VAL A 71 -15.54 -11.09 -22.46
C VAL A 71 -16.42 -12.32 -22.70
N PRO A 72 -15.86 -13.54 -22.63
CA PRO A 72 -16.64 -14.74 -22.84
C PRO A 72 -17.91 -14.66 -22.00
N ALA A 73 -19.06 -15.00 -22.55
CA ALA A 73 -20.35 -14.84 -21.86
C ALA A 73 -20.31 -15.50 -20.46
N GLU A 74 -19.61 -16.64 -20.36
CA GLU A 74 -19.32 -17.36 -19.13
C GLU A 74 -18.59 -16.51 -18.08
N LEU A 75 -17.61 -15.69 -18.49
CA LEU A 75 -16.88 -14.77 -17.61
C LEU A 75 -17.78 -13.61 -17.17
N MET A 76 -18.63 -13.09 -18.05
CA MET A 76 -19.63 -12.08 -17.67
C MET A 76 -20.62 -12.64 -16.65
N GLU A 77 -21.10 -13.86 -16.83
CA GLU A 77 -21.97 -14.55 -15.88
C GLU A 77 -21.26 -14.79 -14.55
N LEU A 78 -20.00 -15.20 -14.56
CA LEU A 78 -19.18 -15.34 -13.34
C LEU A 78 -19.05 -14.02 -12.59
N HIS A 79 -18.80 -12.92 -13.30
CA HIS A 79 -18.74 -11.59 -12.71
C HIS A 79 -20.10 -11.15 -12.15
N GLN A 80 -21.19 -11.43 -12.86
CA GLN A 80 -22.55 -11.16 -12.41
C GLN A 80 -22.86 -11.94 -11.12
N GLN A 81 -22.55 -13.24 -11.09
CA GLN A 81 -22.73 -14.10 -9.93
C GLN A 81 -21.88 -13.63 -8.74
N ALA A 82 -20.62 -13.25 -8.98
CA ALA A 82 -19.75 -12.71 -7.94
C ALA A 82 -20.31 -11.40 -7.34
N ARG A 83 -20.89 -10.52 -8.18
CA ARG A 83 -21.58 -9.32 -7.73
C ARG A 83 -22.78 -9.63 -6.85
N ILE A 84 -23.65 -10.54 -7.30
CA ILE A 84 -24.84 -10.97 -6.56
C ILE A 84 -24.44 -11.57 -5.21
N ARG A 85 -23.43 -12.46 -5.18
CA ARG A 85 -22.92 -13.06 -3.93
C ARG A 85 -22.43 -12.00 -2.96
N ARG A 86 -21.73 -10.98 -3.46
CA ARG A 86 -21.22 -9.89 -2.64
C ARG A 86 -22.36 -9.02 -2.08
N GLU A 87 -23.38 -8.70 -2.87
CA GLU A 87 -24.57 -7.99 -2.39
C GLU A 87 -25.35 -8.79 -1.33
N VAL A 88 -25.50 -10.10 -1.53
CA VAL A 88 -26.17 -10.99 -0.56
C VAL A 88 -25.37 -11.05 0.75
N ALA A 89 -24.05 -11.21 0.67
CA ALA A 89 -23.18 -11.22 1.84
C ALA A 89 -23.24 -9.90 2.61
N ASN A 90 -23.14 -8.76 1.91
CA ASN A 90 -23.24 -7.44 2.54
C ASN A 90 -24.59 -7.21 3.23
N LYS A 91 -25.70 -7.67 2.61
CA LYS A 91 -27.03 -7.59 3.24
C LYS A 91 -27.09 -8.44 4.52
N TYR A 92 -26.61 -9.67 4.46
CA TYR A 92 -26.58 -10.54 5.64
C TYR A 92 -25.73 -9.95 6.77
N GLU A 93 -24.53 -9.45 6.46
CA GLU A 93 -23.67 -8.78 7.43
C GLU A 93 -24.39 -7.59 8.08
N SER A 94 -25.03 -6.73 7.28
CA SER A 94 -25.77 -5.58 7.82
C SER A 94 -26.92 -5.97 8.75
N GLU A 95 -27.63 -7.08 8.47
CA GLU A 95 -28.68 -7.58 9.35
C GLU A 95 -28.13 -8.14 10.66
N VAL A 96 -26.99 -8.84 10.61
CA VAL A 96 -26.30 -9.35 11.79
C VAL A 96 -25.78 -8.19 12.64
N GLU A 97 -25.16 -7.19 12.03
CA GLU A 97 -24.67 -6.00 12.70
C GLU A 97 -25.79 -5.25 13.41
N ARG A 98 -26.94 -5.07 12.74
CA ARG A 98 -28.13 -4.47 13.35
C ARG A 98 -28.62 -5.24 14.57
N LYS A 99 -28.70 -6.58 14.48
CA LYS A 99 -29.11 -7.43 15.62
C LYS A 99 -28.11 -7.35 16.78
N ILE A 100 -26.81 -7.24 16.48
CA ILE A 100 -25.77 -7.06 17.49
C ILE A 100 -25.92 -5.70 18.17
N GLN A 101 -26.11 -4.62 17.41
CA GLN A 101 -26.33 -3.27 17.95
C GLN A 101 -27.59 -3.19 18.83
N GLU A 102 -28.70 -3.81 18.42
CA GLU A 102 -29.91 -3.88 19.24
C GLU A 102 -29.70 -4.61 20.57
N ARG A 103 -28.87 -5.67 20.58
CA ARG A 103 -28.53 -6.42 21.80
C ARG A 103 -27.56 -5.65 22.70
N LEU A 104 -26.62 -4.93 22.10
CA LEU A 104 -25.62 -4.09 22.77
C LEU A 104 -26.13 -2.67 23.04
N ALA A 105 -27.43 -2.41 22.88
CA ALA A 105 -28.01 -1.11 23.18
C ALA A 105 -27.62 -0.69 24.62
N PRO A 106 -27.23 0.58 24.85
CA PRO A 106 -26.67 1.02 26.12
C PRO A 106 -27.58 0.73 27.30
N GLU A 107 -28.90 0.82 27.09
CA GLU A 107 -29.92 0.49 28.09
C GLU A 107 -29.87 -0.99 28.51
N ARG A 108 -29.70 -1.91 27.54
CA ARG A 108 -29.57 -3.34 27.83
C ARG A 108 -28.25 -3.65 28.51
N MET A 109 -27.16 -3.02 28.09
CA MET A 109 -25.85 -3.15 28.72
C MET A 109 -25.86 -2.65 30.16
N LEU A 110 -26.51 -1.52 30.43
CA LEU A 110 -26.69 -0.99 31.79
C LEU A 110 -27.56 -1.91 32.65
N ALA A 111 -28.64 -2.47 32.09
CA ALA A 111 -29.47 -3.45 32.80
C ALA A 111 -28.68 -4.74 33.14
N LEU A 112 -27.87 -5.23 32.20
CA LEU A 112 -26.98 -6.38 32.42
C LEU A 112 -25.91 -6.08 33.47
N ALA A 113 -25.31 -4.88 33.44
CA ALA A 113 -24.33 -4.45 34.43
C ALA A 113 -24.94 -4.34 35.83
N LYS A 114 -26.18 -3.84 35.95
CA LYS A 114 -26.91 -3.82 37.23
C LYS A 114 -27.18 -5.23 37.74
N PHE A 115 -27.61 -6.14 36.86
CA PHE A 115 -27.89 -7.53 37.24
C PHE A 115 -26.63 -8.28 37.72
N LEU A 116 -25.45 -7.96 37.17
CA LEU A 116 -24.17 -8.55 37.61
C LEU A 116 -23.62 -7.93 38.91
N ALA A 117 -24.18 -6.80 39.37
CA ALA A 117 -23.76 -6.12 40.59
C ALA A 117 -24.61 -6.49 41.81
N GLU A 118 -25.72 -7.21 41.62
CA GLU A 118 -26.52 -7.87 42.67
C GLU A 118 -25.99 -9.28 42.96
#